data_AF-A0A450ZZ72-F1
#
_entry.id   AF-A0A450ZZ72-F1
#
_cell.length_a   1.000
_cell.length_b   1.000
_cell.length_c   1.000
_cell.angle_alpha   90.00
_cell.angle_beta   90.00
_cell.angle_gamma   90.00
#
_symmetry.space_group_name_H-M   'P 1'
#
loop_
_entity.id
_entity.type
_entity.pdbx_description
1 polymer ?
#
loop_
_entity_poly.entity_id
_entity_poly.type
_entity_poly.pdbx_seq_one_letter_code
_entity_poly.pdbx_strand_id
1 'polypeptide(L)'
;MPTPNLSSQESPLSLLDRVVNIIANPNPEQIAVGIISALAASLIIWLAIRASRGLSTLFWAFTARLSAAPALSRIVTRSYLRQVRKNFGTVRNIYLDRQEQLDLHRVFMPLTLRSRSDQDQIENPEIRAPQTTREILTENPHIVILGAPGSGKTTPLKALASGISQHQWSEWQTLVPVFVSLRAFSRATDEPSLHHWLIHTLLPEEYNLRYAEPLLNKLLSRGRMLLLLDGLDEVNVDDQSSVLTRIAGFLEKYASNGSQTVPRRHSASLLSGWRMALGLRSAATPSGWRAASSHILLTCREQNYDLISDALLLRHQGMAEYRLADMRDGEVDAMVQSRQEDFERHNKAIPRFLDAIRANERIYQLTPQPPLANPVHRSLSPPCR
;
A
#
# COMPACT_ATOMS: atom_id res chain seq x y z
N MET A 1 57.99 -27.90 11.90
CA MET A 1 58.14 -27.60 13.34
C MET A 1 59.04 -26.38 13.43
N PRO A 2 58.57 -25.21 13.89
CA PRO A 2 57.92 -25.03 15.20
C PRO A 2 56.54 -24.38 15.15
N THR A 3 55.96 -24.30 16.35
CA THR A 3 54.58 -24.02 16.78
C THR A 3 54.14 -22.55 16.71
N PRO A 4 52.82 -22.26 16.71
CA PRO A 4 52.28 -20.91 16.83
C PRO A 4 52.30 -20.46 18.30
N ASN A 5 52.77 -19.24 18.58
CA ASN A 5 52.74 -18.67 19.93
C ASN A 5 51.40 -17.98 20.19
N LEU A 6 50.78 -18.37 21.30
CA LEU A 6 49.46 -17.97 21.79
C LEU A 6 49.42 -16.52 22.28
N SER A 7 48.30 -15.87 21.96
CA SER A 7 47.53 -14.89 22.77
C SER A 7 48.24 -14.17 23.93
N SER A 8 48.49 -12.87 23.75
CA SER A 8 48.55 -11.92 24.87
C SER A 8 47.12 -11.54 25.30
N GLN A 9 46.54 -12.33 26.21
CA GLN A 9 45.34 -11.95 26.96
C GLN A 9 45.68 -10.77 27.87
N GLU A 10 45.05 -9.60 27.65
CA GLU A 10 45.09 -8.48 28.58
C GLU A 10 44.50 -8.88 29.94
N SER A 11 45.23 -8.64 31.03
CA SER A 11 44.80 -8.99 32.37
C SER A 11 43.75 -7.98 32.90
N PRO A 12 42.69 -8.44 33.59
CA PRO A 12 41.63 -7.57 34.13
C PRO A 12 42.12 -6.55 35.17
N LEU A 13 43.30 -6.75 35.75
CA LEU A 13 43.94 -5.81 36.68
C LEU A 13 44.39 -4.52 35.98
N SER A 14 44.79 -4.58 34.70
CA SER A 14 45.20 -3.40 33.94
C SER A 14 44.05 -2.43 33.61
N LEU A 15 42.83 -2.96 33.52
CA LEU A 15 41.60 -2.16 33.35
C LEU A 15 41.20 -1.48 34.66
N LEU A 16 41.38 -2.17 35.79
CA LEU A 16 41.13 -1.60 37.11
C LEU A 16 42.11 -0.46 37.40
N ASP A 17 43.39 -0.60 37.07
CA ASP A 17 44.38 0.48 37.24
C ASP A 17 44.09 1.70 36.35
N ARG A 18 43.56 1.50 35.13
CA ARG A 18 43.09 2.62 34.29
C ARG A 18 41.87 3.31 34.88
N VAL A 19 40.90 2.55 35.40
CA VAL A 19 39.71 3.11 36.05
C VAL A 19 40.11 3.88 37.30
N VAL A 20 41.04 3.36 38.12
CA VAL A 20 41.57 4.03 39.31
C VAL A 20 42.34 5.32 38.95
N ASN A 21 43.16 5.32 37.89
CA ASN A 21 43.86 6.52 37.43
C ASN A 21 42.91 7.60 36.86
N ILE A 22 41.83 7.20 36.18
CA ILE A 22 40.79 8.13 35.69
C ILE A 22 40.02 8.75 36.85
N ILE A 23 39.79 8.00 37.93
CA ILE A 23 39.16 8.49 39.16
C ILE A 23 40.10 9.43 39.93
N ALA A 24 41.41 9.18 39.91
CA ALA A 24 42.41 9.95 40.65
C ALA A 24 42.75 11.31 40.03
N ASN A 25 42.51 11.51 38.72
CA ASN A 25 42.80 12.78 38.03
C ASN A 25 41.68 13.12 37.02
N PRO A 26 40.53 13.64 37.49
CA PRO A 26 39.37 13.76 36.64
C PRO A 26 39.46 15.03 35.79
N ASN A 27 39.57 14.85 34.47
CA ASN A 27 39.55 15.95 33.51
C ASN A 27 38.14 16.59 33.52
N PRO A 28 37.98 17.92 33.69
CA PRO A 28 36.68 18.54 33.92
C PRO A 28 35.66 18.29 32.78
N GLU A 29 36.14 18.14 31.54
CA GLU A 29 35.30 17.78 30.39
C GLU A 29 34.75 16.34 30.45
N GLN A 30 35.54 15.38 30.94
CA GLN A 30 35.09 13.99 31.09
C GLN A 30 34.08 13.83 32.22
N ILE A 31 34.23 14.63 33.29
CA ILE A 31 33.23 14.72 34.37
C ILE A 31 31.92 15.28 33.83
N ALA A 32 31.98 16.36 33.04
CA ALA A 32 30.79 16.97 32.45
C ALA A 32 30.06 16.01 31.51
N VAL A 33 30.77 15.31 30.62
CA VAL A 33 30.19 14.29 29.73
C VAL A 33 29.61 13.12 30.53
N GLY A 34 30.31 12.67 31.57
CA GLY A 34 29.82 11.63 32.48
C GLY A 34 28.53 12.02 33.18
N ILE A 35 28.45 13.23 33.75
CA ILE A 35 27.25 13.75 34.41
C ILE A 35 26.08 13.87 33.41
N ILE A 36 26.31 14.41 32.21
CA ILE A 36 25.27 14.54 31.18
C ILE A 36 24.74 13.16 30.77
N SER A 37 25.63 12.18 30.55
CA SER A 37 25.24 10.81 30.21
C SER A 37 24.46 10.11 31.34
N ALA A 38 24.85 10.33 32.60
CA ALA A 38 24.18 9.76 33.77
C ALA A 38 22.80 10.38 34.01
N LEU A 39 22.67 11.70 33.79
CA LEU A 39 21.39 12.41 33.82
C LEU A 39 20.48 11.96 32.67
N ALA A 40 21.00 11.79 31.46
CA ALA A 40 20.25 11.27 30.33
C ALA A 40 19.79 9.83 30.57
N ALA A 41 20.66 8.95 31.06
CA ALA A 41 20.33 7.57 31.41
C ALA A 41 19.31 7.50 32.55
N SER A 42 19.47 8.30 33.61
CA SER A 42 18.49 8.40 34.69
C SER A 42 17.15 8.94 34.22
N LEU A 43 17.13 9.91 33.30
CA LEU A 43 15.90 10.43 32.71
C LEU A 43 15.20 9.35 31.87
N ILE A 44 15.95 8.57 31.09
CA ILE A 44 15.43 7.46 30.29
C ILE A 44 14.85 6.37 31.20
N ILE A 45 15.59 5.98 32.25
CA ILE A 45 15.15 4.98 33.25
C ILE A 45 13.94 5.50 34.01
N TRP A 46 13.93 6.76 34.42
CA TRP A 46 12.80 7.39 35.10
C TRP A 46 11.56 7.47 34.20
N LEU A 47 11.72 7.83 32.92
CA LEU A 47 10.65 7.80 31.93
C LEU A 47 10.14 6.38 31.68
N ALA A 48 11.02 5.38 31.67
CA ALA A 48 10.67 3.96 31.49
C ALA A 48 9.92 3.38 32.71
N ILE A 49 10.36 3.71 33.93
CA ILE A 49 9.69 3.32 35.19
C ILE A 49 8.37 4.06 35.35
N ARG A 50 8.31 5.32 34.93
CA ARG A 50 7.05 6.07 34.96
C ARG A 50 6.07 5.54 33.93
N ALA A 51 6.56 5.15 32.74
CA ALA A 51 5.78 4.53 31.66
C ALA A 51 5.08 3.22 32.08
N SER A 52 5.60 2.51 33.08
CA SER A 52 5.03 1.24 33.56
C SER A 52 4.03 1.37 34.71
N ARG A 53 3.88 2.55 35.34
CA ARG A 53 3.05 2.75 36.55
C ARG A 53 1.72 3.50 36.34
N GLY A 54 1.26 3.63 35.10
CA GLY A 54 0.01 4.33 34.77
C GLY A 54 0.19 5.85 34.83
N LEU A 55 0.11 6.51 33.67
CA LEU A 55 0.69 7.85 33.50
C LEU A 55 -0.34 8.96 33.47
N SER A 56 0.00 10.03 34.19
CA SER A 56 -0.68 11.32 34.14
C SER A 56 -0.86 11.80 32.70
N THR A 57 -1.99 12.49 32.46
CA THR A 57 -2.38 13.07 31.18
C THR A 57 -1.26 13.86 30.47
N LEU A 58 -0.36 14.49 31.24
CA LEU A 58 0.82 15.20 30.75
C LEU A 58 1.82 14.32 29.99
N PHE A 59 2.01 13.06 30.40
CA PHE A 59 2.89 12.14 29.66
C PHE A 59 2.26 11.72 28.34
N TRP A 60 0.96 11.37 28.34
CA TRP A 60 0.25 11.06 27.09
C TRP A 60 0.20 12.27 26.16
N ALA A 61 0.04 13.48 26.70
CA ALA A 61 0.16 14.71 25.92
C ALA A 61 1.58 14.90 25.35
N PHE A 62 2.62 14.58 26.12
CA PHE A 62 4.01 14.66 25.67
C PHE A 62 4.33 13.63 24.60
N THR A 63 3.94 12.36 24.77
CA THR A 63 4.16 11.29 23.78
C THR A 63 3.30 11.49 22.53
N ALA A 64 2.08 12.01 22.65
CA ALA A 64 1.26 12.44 21.52
C ALA A 64 1.94 13.59 20.74
N ARG A 65 2.54 14.55 21.45
CA ARG A 65 3.26 15.69 20.82
C ARG A 65 4.59 15.26 20.19
N LEU A 66 5.28 14.28 20.79
CA LEU A 66 6.51 13.70 20.24
C LEU A 66 6.22 12.84 18.99
N SER A 67 5.16 12.01 19.02
CA SER A 67 4.70 11.24 17.85
C SER A 67 4.15 12.13 16.72
N ALA A 68 3.60 13.30 17.06
CA ALA A 68 3.21 14.31 16.08
C ALA A 68 4.42 14.98 15.40
N ALA A 69 5.63 14.93 15.99
CA ALA A 69 6.83 15.52 15.43
C ALA A 69 7.10 14.96 14.02
N PRO A 70 7.37 15.81 13.01
CA PRO A 70 7.55 15.39 11.63
C PRO A 70 8.62 14.30 11.46
N ALA A 71 9.72 14.40 12.19
CA ALA A 71 10.82 13.44 12.15
C ALA A 71 10.41 12.05 12.64
N LEU A 72 9.75 11.96 13.80
CA LEU A 72 9.33 10.68 14.35
C LEU A 72 8.25 10.03 13.47
N SER A 73 7.29 10.82 12.97
CA SER A 73 6.28 10.29 12.04
C SER A 73 6.88 9.71 10.76
N ARG A 74 7.96 10.30 10.22
CA ARG A 74 8.67 9.72 9.06
C ARG A 74 9.34 8.39 9.39
N ILE A 75 9.96 8.26 10.57
CA ILE A 75 10.59 7.01 11.01
C ILE A 75 9.54 5.90 11.14
N VAL A 76 8.43 6.22 11.80
CA VAL A 76 7.32 5.27 12.01
C VAL A 76 6.70 4.87 10.67
N THR A 77 6.39 5.82 9.78
CA THR A 77 5.87 5.51 8.44
C THR A 77 6.86 4.64 7.65
N ARG A 78 8.16 4.92 7.69
CA ARG A 78 9.18 4.09 7.01
C ARG A 78 9.24 2.67 7.59
N SER A 79 9.09 2.52 8.91
CA SER A 79 9.03 1.20 9.54
C SER A 79 7.78 0.43 9.10
N TYR A 80 6.64 1.11 9.06
CA TYR A 80 5.38 0.56 8.56
C TYR A 80 5.48 0.11 7.09
N LEU A 81 5.97 0.96 6.19
CA LEU A 81 6.14 0.60 4.77
C LEU A 81 7.11 -0.57 4.59
N ARG A 82 8.16 -0.68 5.42
CA ARG A 82 9.01 -1.88 5.44
C ARG A 82 8.23 -3.15 5.78
N GLN A 83 7.27 -3.09 6.69
CA GLN A 83 6.44 -4.24 7.03
C GLN A 83 5.43 -4.56 5.92
N VAL A 84 4.82 -3.56 5.29
CA VAL A 84 3.99 -3.73 4.09
C VAL A 84 4.78 -4.47 2.99
N ARG A 85 6.02 -4.05 2.73
CA ARG A 85 6.89 -4.71 1.75
C ARG A 85 7.20 -6.16 2.13
N LYS A 86 7.36 -6.49 3.40
CA LYS A 86 7.54 -7.89 3.83
C LYS A 86 6.30 -8.74 3.58
N ASN A 87 5.11 -8.18 3.82
CA ASN A 87 3.85 -8.92 3.72
C ASN A 87 3.39 -9.10 2.25
N PHE A 88 3.65 -8.12 1.37
CA PHE A 88 3.11 -8.09 0.00
C PHE A 88 4.17 -7.94 -1.10
N GLY A 89 5.43 -7.73 -0.72
CA GLY A 89 6.50 -7.43 -1.69
C GLY A 89 6.99 -8.64 -2.45
N THR A 90 6.77 -9.86 -1.95
CA THR A 90 7.25 -11.07 -2.63
C THR A 90 6.13 -12.05 -2.93
N VAL A 91 6.23 -12.70 -4.08
CA VAL A 91 5.40 -13.85 -4.45
C VAL A 91 6.30 -15.03 -4.75
N ARG A 92 5.88 -16.21 -4.29
CA ARG A 92 6.57 -17.45 -4.58
C ARG A 92 6.33 -17.83 -6.03
N ASN A 93 7.39 -18.17 -6.76
CA ASN A 93 7.27 -18.81 -8.05
C ASN A 93 6.71 -20.22 -7.86
N ILE A 94 5.49 -20.46 -8.35
CA ILE A 94 4.81 -21.77 -8.25
C ILE A 94 5.12 -22.70 -9.42
N TYR A 95 5.80 -22.19 -10.46
CA TYR A 95 6.06 -22.93 -11.70
C TYR A 95 7.46 -23.51 -11.79
N LEU A 96 8.38 -23.08 -10.91
CA LEU A 96 9.73 -23.62 -10.83
C LEU A 96 9.86 -24.51 -9.59
N ASP A 97 10.50 -25.67 -9.75
CA ASP A 97 10.86 -26.60 -8.66
C ASP A 97 11.98 -26.05 -7.75
N ARG A 98 12.04 -24.73 -7.55
CA ARG A 98 13.00 -24.05 -6.67
C ARG A 98 12.29 -22.99 -5.84
N GLN A 99 12.78 -22.75 -4.63
CA GLN A 99 12.30 -21.66 -3.80
C GLN A 99 12.80 -20.32 -4.34
N GLU A 100 12.10 -19.78 -5.34
CA GLU A 100 12.34 -18.44 -5.85
C GLU A 100 11.24 -17.49 -5.34
N GLN A 101 11.66 -16.35 -4.80
CA GLN A 101 10.79 -15.26 -4.41
C GLN A 101 10.96 -14.11 -5.40
N LEU A 102 9.87 -13.76 -6.08
CA LEU A 102 9.83 -12.69 -7.06
C LEU A 102 9.24 -11.44 -6.42
N ASP A 103 9.81 -10.27 -6.72
CA ASP A 103 9.20 -9.01 -6.31
C ASP A 103 7.86 -8.84 -7.01
N LEU A 104 6.76 -8.86 -6.24
CA LEU A 104 5.41 -8.83 -6.78
C LEU A 104 5.22 -7.63 -7.70
N HIS A 105 5.73 -6.45 -7.33
CA HIS A 105 5.54 -5.27 -8.16
C HIS A 105 6.18 -5.43 -9.54
N ARG A 106 7.30 -6.16 -9.62
CA ARG A 106 7.99 -6.41 -10.89
C ARG A 106 7.26 -7.44 -11.74
N VAL A 107 6.72 -8.50 -11.15
CA VAL A 107 6.10 -9.59 -11.92
C VAL A 107 4.61 -9.41 -12.14
N PHE A 108 3.99 -8.48 -11.41
CA PHE A 108 2.59 -8.17 -11.55
C PHE A 108 2.29 -7.63 -12.94
N MET A 109 1.22 -8.18 -13.53
CA MET A 109 0.64 -7.65 -14.75
C MET A 109 -0.62 -6.86 -14.39
N PRO A 110 -0.66 -5.55 -14.69
CA PRO A 110 -1.80 -4.73 -14.33
C PRO A 110 -3.03 -5.23 -15.10
N LEU A 111 -4.07 -5.57 -14.35
CA LEU A 111 -5.35 -5.92 -14.92
C LEU A 111 -6.03 -4.64 -15.40
N THR A 112 -6.68 -4.73 -16.56
CA THR A 112 -7.46 -3.63 -17.09
C THR A 112 -8.86 -3.64 -16.50
N LEU A 113 -9.41 -2.45 -16.31
CA LEU A 113 -10.71 -2.22 -15.72
C LEU A 113 -11.58 -1.40 -16.67
N ARG A 114 -12.87 -1.69 -16.68
CA ARG A 114 -13.91 -0.92 -17.36
C ARG A 114 -14.95 -0.45 -16.39
N SER A 115 -15.48 0.75 -16.59
CA SER A 115 -16.56 1.26 -15.75
C SER A 115 -17.81 0.41 -15.93
N ARG A 116 -18.52 0.14 -14.83
CA ARG A 116 -19.78 -0.61 -14.86
C ARG A 116 -20.95 0.25 -15.33
N SER A 117 -20.93 1.57 -15.09
CA SER A 117 -21.98 2.50 -15.52
C SER A 117 -22.08 2.67 -17.04
N ASP A 118 -21.02 2.33 -17.78
CA ASP A 118 -21.00 2.44 -19.24
C ASP A 118 -21.88 1.38 -19.94
N GLN A 119 -22.44 0.40 -19.20
CA GLN A 119 -23.41 -0.55 -19.77
C GLN A 119 -24.81 0.03 -19.99
N ASP A 120 -25.19 1.09 -19.26
CA ASP A 120 -26.53 1.69 -19.38
C ASP A 120 -26.60 2.78 -20.47
N GLN A 121 -25.47 3.16 -21.08
CA GLN A 121 -25.40 4.16 -22.15
C GLN A 121 -24.95 3.52 -23.47
N ILE A 122 -25.84 2.72 -24.06
CA ILE A 122 -25.65 2.08 -25.39
C ILE A 122 -25.68 3.11 -26.55
N GLU A 123 -25.90 4.41 -26.30
CA GLU A 123 -26.11 5.39 -27.37
C GLU A 123 -24.89 6.23 -27.78
N ASN A 124 -23.71 6.10 -27.16
CA ASN A 124 -22.51 6.76 -27.71
C ASN A 124 -21.19 6.03 -27.38
N PRO A 125 -20.58 5.30 -28.34
CA PRO A 125 -19.44 4.43 -28.10
C PRO A 125 -18.12 5.18 -28.23
N GLU A 126 -17.90 6.23 -27.44
CA GLU A 126 -16.53 6.45 -26.95
C GLU A 126 -16.28 5.40 -25.88
N ILE A 127 -16.05 4.15 -26.32
CA ILE A 127 -15.63 3.05 -25.44
C ILE A 127 -14.37 3.55 -24.74
N ARG A 128 -14.50 4.00 -23.49
CA ARG A 128 -13.34 4.41 -22.70
C ARG A 128 -12.34 3.26 -22.73
N ALA A 129 -11.11 3.58 -23.13
CA ALA A 129 -10.06 2.59 -23.17
C ALA A 129 -9.94 1.94 -21.77
N PRO A 130 -9.78 0.61 -21.69
CA PRO A 130 -9.52 -0.05 -20.41
C PRO A 130 -8.34 0.60 -19.72
N GLN A 131 -8.53 0.96 -18.45
CA GLN A 131 -7.51 1.64 -17.64
C GLN A 131 -6.98 0.70 -16.56
N THR A 132 -5.75 0.93 -16.11
CA THR A 132 -5.20 0.20 -14.97
C THR A 132 -5.81 0.69 -13.66
N THR A 133 -5.77 -0.13 -12.61
CA THR A 133 -6.24 0.27 -11.28
C THR A 133 -5.59 1.57 -10.77
N ARG A 134 -4.31 1.80 -11.09
CA ARG A 134 -3.58 3.01 -10.68
C ARG A 134 -4.10 4.26 -11.38
N GLU A 135 -4.34 4.17 -12.69
CA GLU A 135 -4.89 5.28 -13.49
C GLU A 135 -6.27 5.67 -12.97
N ILE A 136 -7.15 4.68 -12.80
CA ILE A 136 -8.50 4.91 -12.27
C ILE A 136 -8.44 5.52 -10.87
N LEU A 137 -7.61 4.99 -9.97
CA LEU A 137 -7.47 5.54 -8.61
C LEU A 137 -6.95 6.98 -8.60
N THR A 138 -6.16 7.37 -9.60
CA THR A 138 -5.64 8.73 -9.72
C THR A 138 -6.75 9.73 -10.10
N GLU A 139 -7.75 9.28 -10.85
CA GLU A 139 -8.89 10.09 -11.28
C GLU A 139 -10.07 10.00 -10.30
N ASN A 140 -10.30 8.81 -9.73
CA ASN A 140 -11.41 8.46 -8.85
C ASN A 140 -10.84 7.88 -7.54
N PRO A 141 -10.85 8.64 -6.43
CA PRO A 141 -10.23 8.17 -5.20
C PRO A 141 -10.96 6.99 -4.57
N HIS A 142 -12.24 6.76 -4.89
CA HIS A 142 -13.13 5.79 -4.26
C HIS A 142 -13.70 4.85 -5.31
N ILE A 143 -13.25 3.60 -5.33
CA ILE A 143 -13.67 2.62 -6.34
C ILE A 143 -13.94 1.23 -5.78
N VAL A 144 -14.84 0.50 -6.44
CA VAL A 144 -15.09 -0.94 -6.25
C VAL A 144 -14.64 -1.68 -7.50
N ILE A 145 -13.84 -2.74 -7.33
CA ILE A 145 -13.48 -3.68 -8.39
C ILE A 145 -14.31 -4.95 -8.24
N LEU A 146 -15.07 -5.26 -9.28
CA LEU A 146 -15.91 -6.44 -9.43
C LEU A 146 -15.29 -7.43 -10.41
N GLY A 147 -15.54 -8.71 -10.19
CA GLY A 147 -15.16 -9.75 -11.14
C GLY A 147 -15.36 -11.17 -10.61
N ALA A 148 -15.19 -12.15 -11.50
CA ALA A 148 -15.39 -13.57 -11.21
C ALA A 148 -14.43 -14.13 -10.12
N PRO A 149 -14.75 -15.27 -9.49
CA PRO A 149 -13.80 -16.00 -8.67
C PRO A 149 -12.50 -16.30 -9.44
N GLY A 150 -11.34 -16.16 -8.81
CA GLY A 150 -10.06 -16.44 -9.46
C GLY A 150 -9.59 -15.40 -10.48
N SER A 151 -10.36 -14.33 -10.76
CA SER A 151 -9.97 -13.27 -11.70
C SER A 151 -8.80 -12.39 -11.25
N GLY A 152 -8.23 -12.67 -10.08
CA GLY A 152 -7.05 -11.96 -9.57
C GLY A 152 -7.31 -10.64 -8.86
N LYS A 153 -8.56 -10.32 -8.43
CA LYS A 153 -8.93 -9.05 -7.77
C LYS A 153 -8.01 -8.62 -6.61
N THR A 154 -7.59 -9.57 -5.77
CA THR A 154 -6.67 -9.30 -4.65
C THR A 154 -5.27 -8.89 -5.11
N THR A 155 -4.83 -9.36 -6.27
CA THR A 155 -3.45 -9.20 -6.75
C THR A 155 -3.11 -7.72 -7.04
N PRO A 156 -3.94 -6.93 -7.74
CA PRO A 156 -3.76 -5.48 -7.85
C PRO A 156 -3.60 -4.78 -6.49
N LEU A 157 -4.40 -5.11 -5.47
CA LEU A 157 -4.29 -4.48 -4.14
C LEU A 157 -2.90 -4.73 -3.54
N LYS A 158 -2.44 -5.98 -3.58
CA LYS A 158 -1.10 -6.34 -3.08
C LYS A 158 0.02 -5.68 -3.88
N ALA A 159 -0.12 -5.61 -5.20
CA ALA A 159 0.84 -4.96 -6.08
C ALA A 159 0.92 -3.44 -5.85
N LEU A 160 -0.21 -2.77 -5.62
CA LEU A 160 -0.26 -1.35 -5.25
C LEU A 160 0.37 -1.12 -3.88
N ALA A 161 0.03 -1.94 -2.88
CA ALA A 161 0.63 -1.86 -1.55
C ALA A 161 2.16 -2.02 -1.61
N SER A 162 2.64 -3.02 -2.35
CA SER A 162 4.06 -3.25 -2.60
C SER A 162 4.71 -2.05 -3.30
N GLY A 163 4.18 -1.60 -4.44
CA GLY A 163 4.76 -0.51 -5.22
C GLY A 163 4.81 0.82 -4.46
N ILE A 164 3.77 1.16 -3.69
CA ILE A 164 3.77 2.37 -2.84
C ILE A 164 4.80 2.23 -1.72
N SER A 165 4.89 1.07 -1.06
CA SER A 165 5.89 0.83 -0.02
C SER A 165 7.34 0.94 -0.51
N GLN A 166 7.54 0.75 -1.82
CA GLN A 166 8.82 0.87 -2.51
C GLN A 166 8.99 2.20 -3.25
N HIS A 167 8.07 3.15 -3.07
CA HIS A 167 8.08 4.48 -3.71
C HIS A 167 8.26 4.44 -5.25
N GLN A 168 7.62 3.47 -5.91
CA GLN A 168 7.77 3.24 -7.35
C GLN A 168 7.13 4.36 -8.20
N TRP A 169 6.10 5.00 -7.67
CA TRP A 169 5.36 6.06 -8.36
C TRP A 169 5.61 7.40 -7.70
N SER A 170 6.12 8.36 -8.49
CA SER A 170 6.53 9.69 -8.01
C SER A 170 5.37 10.48 -7.41
N GLU A 171 4.21 10.36 -8.06
CA GLU A 171 2.95 10.94 -7.64
C GLU A 171 2.55 10.34 -6.29
N TRP A 172 2.65 9.03 -6.08
CA TRP A 172 2.16 8.38 -4.85
C TRP A 172 3.18 8.29 -3.72
N GLN A 173 4.30 9.03 -3.79
CA GLN A 173 5.37 8.98 -2.77
C GLN A 173 4.90 9.28 -1.34
N THR A 174 3.83 10.07 -1.20
CA THR A 174 3.31 10.46 0.12
C THR A 174 2.16 9.58 0.61
N LEU A 175 1.63 8.70 -0.25
CA LEU A 175 0.57 7.77 0.10
C LEU A 175 1.11 6.64 0.98
N VAL A 176 0.24 6.13 1.84
CA VAL A 176 0.51 5.00 2.73
C VAL A 176 -0.62 3.98 2.54
N PRO A 177 -0.32 2.78 2.04
CA PRO A 177 -1.33 1.75 1.78
C PRO A 177 -1.66 1.03 3.09
N VAL A 178 -2.93 0.83 3.38
CA VAL A 178 -3.43 0.03 4.50
C VAL A 178 -4.28 -1.10 3.93
N PHE A 179 -3.74 -2.32 3.95
CA PHE A 179 -4.45 -3.50 3.45
C PHE A 179 -5.28 -4.12 4.57
N VAL A 180 -6.57 -4.34 4.29
CA VAL A 180 -7.56 -4.90 5.21
C VAL A 180 -8.22 -6.10 4.54
N SER A 181 -8.09 -7.27 5.15
CA SER A 181 -8.96 -8.40 4.82
C SER A 181 -10.33 -8.16 5.44
N LEU A 182 -11.37 -8.05 4.61
CA LEU A 182 -12.74 -7.85 5.11
C LEU A 182 -13.25 -9.05 5.88
N ARG A 183 -12.79 -10.26 5.54
CA ARG A 183 -13.05 -11.48 6.31
C ARG A 183 -12.43 -11.46 7.71
N ALA A 184 -11.23 -10.90 7.87
CA ALA A 184 -10.62 -10.74 9.20
C ALA A 184 -11.37 -9.67 10.01
N PHE A 185 -11.72 -8.56 9.37
CA PHE A 185 -12.46 -7.46 9.99
C PHE A 185 -13.87 -7.86 10.44
N SER A 186 -14.57 -8.70 9.66
CA SER A 186 -15.92 -9.17 10.00
C SER A 186 -15.94 -10.03 11.26
N ARG A 187 -14.83 -10.73 11.58
CA ARG A 187 -14.68 -11.59 12.75
C ARG A 187 -14.29 -10.85 14.03
N ALA A 188 -14.13 -9.53 13.98
CA ALA A 188 -13.79 -8.74 15.15
C ALA A 188 -14.93 -8.78 16.18
N THR A 189 -14.61 -9.18 17.41
CA THR A 189 -15.56 -9.17 18.54
C THR A 189 -16.07 -7.76 18.80
N ASP A 190 -17.34 -7.64 19.22
CA ASP A 190 -18.00 -6.36 19.55
C ASP A 190 -18.19 -5.39 18.37
N GLU A 191 -18.01 -5.87 17.13
CA GLU A 191 -18.24 -5.11 15.89
C GLU A 191 -17.66 -3.68 15.88
N PRO A 192 -16.37 -3.49 16.22
CA PRO A 192 -15.78 -2.17 16.40
C PRO A 192 -15.81 -1.35 15.11
N SER A 193 -15.89 -0.02 15.20
CA SER A 193 -15.68 0.83 14.01
C SER A 193 -14.36 0.47 13.29
N LEU A 194 -14.31 0.66 11.97
CA LEU A 194 -13.09 0.35 11.20
C LEU A 194 -11.86 1.09 11.77
N HIS A 195 -12.02 2.35 12.15
CA HIS A 195 -10.94 3.13 12.77
C HIS A 195 -10.42 2.48 14.06
N HIS A 196 -11.33 2.08 14.96
CA HIS A 196 -10.97 1.44 16.23
C HIS A 196 -10.25 0.10 16.00
N TRP A 197 -10.75 -0.71 15.08
CA TRP A 197 -10.12 -1.99 14.73
C TRP A 197 -8.73 -1.82 14.10
N LEU A 198 -8.55 -0.80 13.24
CA LEU A 198 -7.24 -0.49 12.66
C LEU A 198 -6.20 -0.16 13.73
N ILE A 199 -6.55 0.66 14.73
CA ILE A 199 -5.58 1.14 15.73
C ILE A 199 -5.31 0.14 16.85
N HIS A 200 -6.28 -0.73 17.19
CA HIS A 200 -6.18 -1.65 18.31
C HIS A 200 -5.89 -3.10 17.92
N THR A 201 -6.17 -3.50 16.68
CA THR A 201 -6.01 -4.89 16.22
C THR A 201 -5.08 -4.98 15.02
N LEU A 202 -5.49 -4.49 13.84
CA LEU A 202 -4.75 -4.72 12.59
C LEU A 202 -3.33 -4.17 12.64
N LEU A 203 -3.15 -2.87 12.92
CA LEU A 203 -1.85 -2.23 12.84
C LEU A 203 -0.87 -2.74 13.93
N PRO A 204 -1.30 -2.96 15.19
CA PRO A 204 -0.45 -3.59 16.20
C PRO A 204 -0.07 -5.04 15.87
N GLU A 205 -1.02 -5.88 15.46
CA GLU A 205 -0.82 -7.32 15.34
C GLU A 205 -0.15 -7.72 14.02
N GLU A 206 -0.62 -7.20 12.89
CA GLU A 206 -0.11 -7.58 11.57
C GLU A 206 1.09 -6.74 11.10
N TYR A 207 1.18 -5.50 11.58
CA TYR A 207 2.19 -4.54 11.14
C TYR A 207 3.20 -4.14 12.23
N ASN A 208 3.08 -4.69 13.44
CA ASN A 208 3.90 -4.35 14.61
C ASN A 208 3.97 -2.83 14.89
N LEU A 209 2.88 -2.12 14.57
CA LEU A 209 2.77 -0.69 14.75
C LEU A 209 2.01 -0.38 16.04
N ARG A 210 2.73 -0.39 17.16
CA ARG A 210 2.19 -0.01 18.46
C ARG A 210 1.90 1.49 18.49
N TYR A 211 0.78 1.89 19.11
CA TYR A 211 0.31 3.28 19.16
C TYR A 211 0.08 3.88 17.75
N ALA A 212 -0.69 3.18 16.92
CA ALA A 212 -0.95 3.57 15.53
C ALA A 212 -1.84 4.82 15.38
N GLU A 213 -2.61 5.18 16.40
CA GLU A 213 -3.65 6.23 16.32
C GLU A 213 -3.13 7.60 15.85
N PRO A 214 -2.04 8.19 16.39
CA PRO A 214 -1.54 9.48 15.92
C PRO A 214 -1.09 9.44 14.45
N LEU A 215 -0.53 8.31 14.01
CA LEU A 215 -0.14 8.13 12.62
C LEU A 215 -1.38 8.04 11.73
N LEU A 216 -2.33 7.17 12.08
CA LEU A 216 -3.55 6.96 11.30
C LEU A 216 -4.34 8.26 11.14
N ASN A 217 -4.57 8.99 12.24
CA ASN A 217 -5.26 10.28 12.22
C ASN A 217 -4.53 11.32 11.36
N LYS A 218 -3.19 11.33 11.37
CA LYS A 218 -2.37 12.21 10.53
C LYS A 218 -2.37 11.81 9.05
N LEU A 219 -2.55 10.53 8.73
CA LEU A 219 -2.69 10.06 7.35
C LEU A 219 -4.06 10.44 6.80
N LEU A 220 -5.12 10.19 7.59
CA LEU A 220 -6.50 10.51 7.26
C LEU A 220 -6.72 12.01 7.05
N SER A 221 -6.31 12.85 8.03
CA SER A 221 -6.44 14.31 7.93
C SER A 221 -5.66 14.95 6.78
N ARG A 222 -4.70 14.24 6.19
CA ARG A 222 -3.89 14.72 5.06
C ARG A 222 -4.28 14.07 3.73
N GLY A 223 -5.29 13.21 3.70
CA GLY A 223 -5.65 12.43 2.51
C GLY A 223 -4.52 11.56 1.99
N ARG A 224 -3.60 11.12 2.88
CA ARG A 224 -2.42 10.32 2.51
C ARG A 224 -2.60 8.83 2.70
N MET A 225 -3.80 8.39 3.07
CA MET A 225 -4.11 6.98 3.25
C MET A 225 -4.70 6.42 1.96
N LEU A 226 -4.20 5.27 1.52
CA LEU A 226 -4.86 4.40 0.54
C LEU A 226 -5.38 3.17 1.28
N LEU A 227 -6.68 3.07 1.47
CA LEU A 227 -7.33 1.92 2.11
C LEU A 227 -7.66 0.86 1.06
N LEU A 228 -7.10 -0.33 1.24
CA LEU A 228 -7.28 -1.47 0.34
C LEU A 228 -8.12 -2.52 1.05
N LEU A 229 -9.41 -2.59 0.73
CA LEU A 229 -10.40 -3.48 1.35
C LEU A 229 -10.58 -4.71 0.46
N ASP A 230 -10.11 -5.87 0.92
CA ASP A 230 -10.10 -7.07 0.11
C ASP A 230 -11.15 -8.10 0.55
N GLY A 231 -11.88 -8.65 -0.42
CA GLY A 231 -12.68 -9.86 -0.27
C GLY A 231 -14.01 -9.65 0.43
N LEU A 232 -14.82 -8.68 0.00
CA LEU A 232 -16.17 -8.50 0.56
C LEU A 232 -17.03 -9.76 0.38
N ASP A 233 -16.83 -10.48 -0.73
CA ASP A 233 -17.50 -11.74 -1.02
C ASP A 233 -17.08 -12.92 -0.11
N GLU A 234 -16.00 -12.76 0.65
CA GLU A 234 -15.52 -13.77 1.62
C GLU A 234 -16.10 -13.56 3.02
N VAL A 235 -16.87 -12.49 3.23
CA VAL A 235 -17.60 -12.20 4.47
C VAL A 235 -18.90 -13.00 4.47
N ASN A 236 -19.26 -13.58 5.61
CA ASN A 236 -20.54 -14.28 5.77
C ASN A 236 -21.69 -13.32 5.45
N VAL A 237 -22.74 -13.82 4.80
CA VAL A 237 -23.89 -13.00 4.37
C VAL A 237 -24.49 -12.23 5.54
N ASP A 238 -24.62 -12.85 6.71
CA ASP A 238 -25.20 -12.23 7.92
C ASP A 238 -24.35 -11.06 8.46
N ASP A 239 -23.04 -11.06 8.20
CA ASP A 239 -22.10 -10.03 8.69
C ASP A 239 -21.87 -8.90 7.66
N GLN A 240 -22.26 -9.11 6.39
CA GLN A 240 -21.94 -8.19 5.29
C GLN A 240 -22.53 -6.78 5.50
N SER A 241 -23.79 -6.69 5.91
CA SER A 241 -24.45 -5.39 6.18
C SER A 241 -23.79 -4.62 7.33
N SER A 242 -23.40 -5.30 8.41
CA SER A 242 -22.65 -4.66 9.51
C SER A 242 -21.29 -4.15 9.04
N VAL A 243 -20.54 -4.98 8.30
CA VAL A 243 -19.23 -4.59 7.75
C VAL A 243 -19.35 -3.39 6.83
N LEU A 244 -20.31 -3.37 5.91
CA LEU A 244 -20.55 -2.26 5.00
C LEU A 244 -20.95 -0.98 5.74
N THR A 245 -21.82 -1.08 6.74
CA THR A 245 -22.20 0.05 7.60
C THR A 245 -20.99 0.64 8.33
N ARG A 246 -20.13 -0.21 8.88
CA ARG A 246 -18.90 0.21 9.58
C ARG A 246 -17.88 0.84 8.62
N ILE A 247 -17.82 0.37 7.37
CA ILE A 247 -17.03 1.00 6.31
C ILE A 247 -17.63 2.36 5.93
N ALA A 248 -18.92 2.46 5.66
CA ALA A 248 -19.56 3.74 5.34
C ALA A 248 -19.41 4.77 6.45
N GLY A 249 -19.60 4.39 7.72
CA GLY A 249 -19.36 5.31 8.84
C GLY A 249 -17.92 5.82 8.89
N PHE A 250 -16.95 5.00 8.46
CA PHE A 250 -15.57 5.46 8.28
C PHE A 250 -15.42 6.42 7.09
N LEU A 251 -16.05 6.12 5.95
CA LEU A 251 -16.08 6.98 4.77
C LEU A 251 -16.66 8.35 5.10
N GLU A 252 -17.86 8.42 5.68
CA GLU A 252 -18.55 9.66 6.03
C GLU A 252 -17.72 10.54 6.97
N LYS A 253 -17.14 9.92 8.00
CA LYS A 253 -16.31 10.62 9.00
C LYS A 253 -15.07 11.26 8.39
N TYR A 254 -14.51 10.67 7.33
CA TYR A 254 -13.23 11.11 6.76
C TYR A 254 -13.33 11.69 5.34
N ALA A 255 -14.48 11.60 4.68
CA ALA A 255 -14.79 12.29 3.42
C ALA A 255 -15.04 13.80 3.65
N SER A 256 -15.62 14.17 4.78
CA SER A 256 -15.92 15.56 5.17
C SER A 256 -14.69 16.40 5.55
N ASN A 257 -13.55 15.77 5.87
CA ASN A 257 -12.31 16.47 6.25
C ASN A 257 -11.57 17.10 5.07
N GLY A 258 -12.00 16.85 3.82
CA GLY A 258 -11.49 17.54 2.63
C GLY A 258 -12.00 18.97 2.45
N SER A 259 -13.07 19.36 3.16
CA SER A 259 -13.68 20.70 3.06
C SER A 259 -13.13 21.73 4.06
N GLN A 260 -12.25 21.34 4.99
CA GLN A 260 -11.53 22.33 5.80
C GLN A 260 -10.34 22.87 5.01
N THR A 261 -10.57 23.99 4.32
CA THR A 261 -9.56 24.84 3.68
C THR A 261 -8.37 25.09 4.62
N VAL A 262 -7.26 24.38 4.39
CA VAL A 262 -5.97 24.75 4.95
C VAL A 262 -5.51 26.04 4.25
N PRO A 263 -5.23 27.15 4.98
CA PRO A 263 -4.75 28.37 4.35
C PRO A 263 -3.40 28.10 3.69
N ARG A 264 -3.30 28.37 2.38
CA ARG A 264 -2.03 28.35 1.65
C ARG A 264 -1.07 29.33 2.31
N ARG A 265 -0.04 28.84 3.01
CA ARG A 265 1.18 29.63 3.25
C ARG A 265 1.87 29.80 1.90
N HIS A 266 1.73 30.98 1.31
CA HIS A 266 2.59 31.44 0.23
C HIS A 266 4.04 31.37 0.72
N SER A 267 4.83 30.43 0.18
CA SER A 267 6.27 30.62 0.14
C SER A 267 6.53 31.65 -0.95
N ALA A 268 6.89 32.85 -0.55
CA ALA A 268 7.38 33.87 -1.46
C ALA A 268 8.71 33.37 -2.06
N SER A 269 8.71 32.98 -3.34
CA SER A 269 9.93 32.84 -4.12
C SER A 269 10.07 34.06 -5.03
N LEU A 270 11.18 34.76 -4.87
CA LEU A 270 11.54 36.05 -5.48
C LEU A 270 11.87 35.97 -7.00
N LEU A 271 11.16 35.14 -7.78
CA LEU A 271 11.47 34.92 -9.20
C LEU A 271 10.27 35.04 -10.15
N SER A 272 9.20 35.74 -9.75
CA SER A 272 8.02 35.97 -10.62
C SER A 272 8.09 37.26 -11.45
N GLY A 273 9.11 38.12 -11.27
CA GLY A 273 9.21 39.41 -11.96
C GLY A 273 9.50 39.36 -13.47
N TRP A 274 10.16 38.30 -13.97
CA TRP A 274 10.67 38.27 -15.35
C TRP A 274 9.71 37.62 -16.36
N ARG A 275 8.68 36.89 -15.90
CA ARG A 275 7.73 36.19 -16.79
C ARG A 275 6.58 37.06 -17.32
N MET A 276 6.34 38.23 -16.71
CA MET A 276 5.31 39.17 -17.18
C MET A 276 5.77 40.02 -18.37
N ALA A 277 7.08 40.16 -18.60
CA ALA A 277 7.62 40.98 -19.68
C ALA A 277 7.54 40.33 -21.08
N LEU A 278 7.27 39.02 -21.16
CA LEU A 278 7.35 38.26 -22.42
C LEU A 278 6.00 37.83 -23.03
N GLY A 279 4.87 38.24 -22.45
CA GLY A 279 3.55 38.01 -23.07
C GLY A 279 3.17 36.54 -23.33
N LEU A 280 3.89 35.58 -22.75
CA LEU A 280 3.62 34.16 -22.93
C LEU A 280 2.42 33.75 -22.06
N ARG A 281 1.26 33.57 -22.68
CA ARG A 281 0.10 32.92 -22.06
C ARG A 281 0.50 31.48 -21.76
N SER A 282 0.63 31.15 -20.47
CA SER A 282 0.68 29.76 -20.03
C SER A 282 -0.66 29.13 -20.36
N ALA A 283 -0.66 28.14 -21.24
CA ALA A 283 -1.76 27.18 -21.33
C ALA A 283 -2.05 26.67 -19.91
N ALA A 284 -3.32 26.67 -19.53
CA ALA A 284 -3.77 26.09 -18.28
C ALA A 284 -3.45 24.59 -18.33
N THR A 285 -2.42 24.17 -17.61
CA THR A 285 -2.23 22.77 -17.27
C THR A 285 -3.44 22.32 -16.45
N PRO A 286 -4.08 21.18 -16.76
CA PRO A 286 -5.17 20.68 -15.94
C PRO A 286 -4.67 20.53 -14.51
N SER A 287 -5.44 21.15 -13.62
CA SER A 287 -5.24 21.26 -12.19
C SER A 287 -4.68 20.00 -11.55
N GLY A 288 -3.50 20.15 -10.93
CA GLY A 288 -2.95 19.16 -10.02
C GLY A 288 -3.93 18.77 -8.92
N TRP A 289 -3.90 17.48 -8.60
CA TRP A 289 -4.36 16.83 -7.37
C TRP A 289 -5.48 17.55 -6.61
N ARG A 290 -6.71 17.03 -6.70
CA ARG A 290 -7.78 17.33 -5.74
C ARG A 290 -7.27 16.97 -4.34
N ALA A 291 -6.92 18.00 -3.58
CA ALA A 291 -6.32 17.87 -2.27
C ALA A 291 -7.29 17.25 -1.26
N ALA A 292 -6.76 16.32 -0.45
CA ALA A 292 -7.27 15.87 0.84
C ALA A 292 -8.31 14.74 0.92
N SER A 293 -8.58 13.98 -0.14
CA SER A 293 -9.38 12.75 -0.02
C SER A 293 -8.49 11.52 0.15
N SER A 294 -8.72 10.72 1.20
CA SER A 294 -8.11 9.39 1.29
C SER A 294 -8.64 8.51 0.15
N HIS A 295 -7.77 7.70 -0.44
CA HIS A 295 -8.13 6.80 -1.53
C HIS A 295 -8.59 5.46 -0.97
N ILE A 296 -9.57 4.84 -1.60
CA ILE A 296 -10.25 3.66 -1.10
C ILE A 296 -10.57 2.76 -2.29
N LEU A 297 -10.10 1.52 -2.19
CA LEU A 297 -10.30 0.49 -3.18
C LEU A 297 -10.90 -0.73 -2.48
N LEU A 298 -12.07 -1.17 -2.93
CA LEU A 298 -12.75 -2.36 -2.43
C LEU A 298 -12.84 -3.44 -3.51
N THR A 299 -12.68 -4.70 -3.15
CA THR A 299 -12.90 -5.84 -4.07
C THR A 299 -14.10 -6.68 -3.66
N CYS A 300 -14.88 -7.15 -4.64
CA CYS A 300 -15.98 -8.08 -4.42
C CYS A 300 -16.20 -8.98 -5.65
N ARG A 301 -16.79 -10.16 -5.45
CA ARG A 301 -17.39 -10.92 -6.55
C ARG A 301 -18.62 -10.19 -7.06
N GLU A 302 -18.74 -10.10 -8.37
CA GLU A 302 -19.85 -9.39 -9.01
C GLU A 302 -21.22 -9.98 -8.62
N GLN A 303 -21.37 -11.30 -8.69
CA GLN A 303 -22.62 -11.98 -8.32
C GLN A 303 -23.01 -11.71 -6.87
N ASN A 304 -22.05 -11.71 -5.94
CA ASN A 304 -22.31 -11.40 -4.54
C ASN A 304 -22.70 -9.93 -4.39
N TYR A 305 -21.96 -9.03 -5.05
CA TYR A 305 -22.19 -7.59 -4.98
C TYR A 305 -23.61 -7.20 -5.40
N ASP A 306 -24.15 -7.86 -6.42
CA ASP A 306 -25.50 -7.60 -6.93
C ASP A 306 -26.61 -8.11 -6.00
N LEU A 307 -26.29 -9.05 -5.11
CA LEU A 307 -27.22 -9.57 -4.10
C LEU A 307 -27.21 -8.75 -2.80
N ILE A 308 -26.23 -7.85 -2.63
CA ILE A 308 -26.16 -7.00 -1.44
C ILE A 308 -27.21 -5.90 -1.61
N SER A 309 -28.30 -5.98 -0.84
CA SER A 309 -29.34 -4.96 -0.74
C SER A 309 -28.77 -3.57 -0.40
N ASP A 310 -27.67 -3.55 0.35
CA ASP A 310 -26.92 -2.36 0.75
C ASP A 310 -25.86 -1.91 -0.28
N ALA A 311 -25.79 -2.45 -1.50
CA ALA A 311 -24.85 -1.97 -2.53
C ALA A 311 -25.08 -0.48 -2.85
N LEU A 312 -26.31 -0.01 -2.68
CA LEU A 312 -26.67 1.41 -2.72
C LEU A 312 -25.86 2.24 -1.73
N LEU A 313 -25.51 1.72 -0.57
CA LEU A 313 -24.77 2.45 0.44
C LEU A 313 -23.36 2.80 -0.05
N LEU A 314 -22.64 1.90 -0.73
CA LEU A 314 -21.34 2.25 -1.33
C LEU A 314 -21.47 3.23 -2.49
N ARG A 315 -22.51 3.10 -3.33
CA ARG A 315 -22.81 4.06 -4.40
C ARG A 315 -23.13 5.45 -3.82
N HIS A 316 -23.90 5.53 -2.75
CA HIS A 316 -24.21 6.77 -2.04
C HIS A 316 -22.98 7.42 -1.42
N GLN A 317 -21.98 6.63 -1.02
CA GLN A 317 -20.67 7.14 -0.60
C GLN A 317 -19.75 7.55 -1.76
N GLY A 318 -20.26 7.56 -3.01
CA GLY A 318 -19.52 8.00 -4.19
C GLY A 318 -18.50 7.00 -4.72
N MET A 319 -18.60 5.72 -4.36
CA MET A 319 -17.70 4.69 -4.88
C MET A 319 -18.07 4.35 -6.33
N ALA A 320 -17.14 4.58 -7.25
CA ALA A 320 -17.34 4.22 -8.66
C ALA A 320 -17.08 2.73 -8.90
N GLU A 321 -17.94 2.09 -9.69
CA GLU A 321 -17.89 0.64 -9.93
C GLU A 321 -17.13 0.32 -11.22
N TYR A 322 -16.20 -0.62 -11.11
CA TYR A 322 -15.39 -1.10 -12.22
C TYR A 322 -15.41 -2.63 -12.26
N ARG A 323 -15.34 -3.18 -13.46
CA ARG A 323 -15.17 -4.61 -13.71
C ARG A 323 -13.80 -4.87 -14.29
N LEU A 324 -13.22 -6.00 -13.92
CA LEU A 324 -12.08 -6.56 -14.63
C LEU A 324 -12.48 -6.85 -16.07
N ALA A 325 -11.65 -6.39 -17.00
CA ALA A 325 -11.82 -6.61 -18.42
C ALA A 325 -10.66 -7.43 -18.96
N ASP A 326 -10.98 -8.30 -19.92
CA ASP A 326 -9.98 -9.01 -20.70
C ASP A 326 -9.15 -7.99 -21.50
N MET A 327 -7.84 -8.21 -21.52
CA MET A 327 -6.94 -7.43 -22.36
C MET A 327 -7.15 -7.79 -23.82
N ARG A 328 -7.26 -6.77 -24.67
CA ARG A 328 -7.24 -6.92 -26.13
C ARG A 328 -5.80 -7.18 -26.58
N ASP A 329 -5.63 -7.81 -27.75
CA ASP A 329 -4.29 -8.11 -28.29
C ASP A 329 -3.38 -6.87 -28.40
N GLY A 330 -3.93 -5.72 -28.81
CA GLY A 330 -3.17 -4.47 -28.85
C GLY A 330 -2.72 -3.95 -27.48
N GLU A 331 -3.46 -4.27 -26.42
CA GLU A 331 -3.09 -3.92 -25.03
C GLU A 331 -2.03 -4.87 -24.50
N VAL A 332 -2.09 -6.15 -24.86
CA VAL A 332 -1.02 -7.12 -24.61
C VAL A 332 0.28 -6.65 -25.27
N ASP A 333 0.20 -6.24 -26.53
CA ASP A 333 1.37 -5.79 -27.29
C ASP A 333 1.96 -4.50 -26.70
N ALA A 334 1.12 -3.50 -26.39
CA ALA A 334 1.56 -2.26 -25.74
C ALA A 334 2.18 -2.54 -24.36
N MET A 335 1.60 -3.46 -23.58
CA MET A 335 2.14 -3.86 -22.28
C MET A 335 3.51 -4.54 -22.43
N VAL A 336 3.67 -5.48 -23.35
CA VAL A 336 4.97 -6.15 -23.58
C VAL A 336 6.02 -5.16 -24.06
N GLN A 337 5.64 -4.23 -24.94
CA GLN A 337 6.51 -3.13 -25.38
C GLN A 337 6.92 -2.21 -24.23
N SER A 338 6.01 -1.88 -23.30
CA SER A 338 6.34 -1.07 -22.12
C SER A 338 7.44 -1.70 -21.24
N ARG A 339 7.68 -3.01 -21.39
CA ARG A 339 8.68 -3.78 -20.65
C ARG A 339 9.91 -4.14 -21.50
N GLN A 340 10.14 -3.42 -22.59
CA GLN A 340 11.22 -3.72 -23.53
C GLN A 340 12.60 -3.82 -22.88
N GLU A 341 12.90 -2.96 -21.91
CA GLU A 341 14.18 -3.01 -21.17
C GLU A 341 14.41 -4.36 -20.47
N ASP A 342 13.35 -5.03 -19.99
CA ASP A 342 13.47 -6.34 -19.35
C ASP A 342 13.91 -7.40 -20.36
N PHE A 343 13.54 -7.27 -21.64
CA PHE A 343 13.94 -8.19 -22.71
C PHE A 343 15.38 -7.92 -23.19
N GLU A 344 15.75 -6.64 -23.31
CA GLU A 344 17.10 -6.22 -23.70
C GLU A 344 18.15 -6.72 -22.70
N ARG A 345 17.88 -6.63 -21.40
CA ARG A 345 18.77 -7.16 -20.34
C ARG A 345 19.05 -8.66 -20.47
N HIS A 346 18.14 -9.42 -21.08
CA HIS A 346 18.25 -10.87 -21.22
C HIS A 346 18.56 -11.31 -22.66
N ASN A 347 18.92 -10.37 -23.55
CA ASN A 347 19.21 -10.63 -24.96
C ASN A 347 18.10 -11.41 -25.68
N LYS A 348 16.83 -11.10 -25.36
CA LYS A 348 15.64 -11.71 -25.97
C LYS A 348 14.94 -10.69 -26.88
N ALA A 349 14.40 -11.16 -28.01
CA ALA A 349 13.63 -10.31 -28.93
C ALA A 349 12.12 -10.40 -28.63
N ILE A 350 11.46 -9.25 -28.48
CA ILE A 350 10.01 -9.17 -28.21
C ILE A 350 9.16 -9.81 -29.31
N PRO A 351 9.37 -9.53 -30.62
CA PRO A 351 8.52 -10.12 -31.66
C PRO A 351 8.52 -11.65 -31.61
N ARG A 352 9.72 -12.24 -31.48
CA ARG A 352 9.88 -13.70 -31.36
C ARG A 352 9.16 -14.29 -30.14
N PHE A 353 9.11 -13.54 -29.03
CA PHE A 353 8.40 -13.98 -27.83
C PHE A 353 6.88 -13.98 -28.03
N LEU A 354 6.32 -12.92 -28.59
CA LEU A 354 4.89 -12.83 -28.88
C LEU A 354 4.45 -13.89 -29.91
N ASP A 355 5.25 -14.07 -30.96
CA ASP A 355 5.01 -15.11 -31.97
C ASP A 355 5.01 -16.51 -31.35
N ALA A 356 5.98 -16.80 -30.46
CA ALA A 356 6.07 -18.08 -29.76
C ALA A 356 4.89 -18.32 -28.80
N ILE A 357 4.40 -17.28 -28.13
CA ILE A 357 3.21 -17.35 -27.26
C ILE A 357 1.96 -17.65 -28.09
N ARG A 358 1.75 -16.91 -29.18
CA ARG A 358 0.57 -17.05 -30.05
C ARG A 358 0.53 -18.40 -30.77
N ALA A 359 1.69 -18.95 -31.10
CA ALA A 359 1.82 -20.28 -31.71
C ALA A 359 1.62 -21.45 -30.72
N ASN A 360 1.53 -21.20 -29.41
CA ASN A 360 1.43 -22.25 -28.41
C ASN A 360 -0.03 -22.68 -28.16
N GLU A 361 -0.46 -23.78 -28.81
CA GLU A 361 -1.81 -24.34 -28.66
C GLU A 361 -2.17 -24.74 -27.21
N ARG A 362 -1.17 -25.02 -26.36
CA ARG A 362 -1.39 -25.41 -24.96
C ARG A 362 -1.59 -24.22 -24.03
N ILE A 363 -1.42 -22.99 -24.50
CA ILE A 363 -1.52 -21.80 -23.62
C ILE A 363 -2.92 -21.66 -23.02
N TYR A 364 -3.96 -22.09 -23.75
CA TYR A 364 -5.34 -22.09 -23.31
C TYR A 364 -5.67 -23.22 -22.31
N GLN A 365 -4.78 -24.19 -22.14
CA GLN A 365 -4.95 -25.33 -21.22
C GLN A 365 -4.35 -25.06 -19.82
N LEU A 366 -3.66 -23.93 -19.62
CA LEU A 366 -2.97 -23.59 -18.37
C LEU A 366 -3.87 -22.88 -17.33
N THR A 367 -5.16 -22.67 -17.65
CA THR A 367 -6.11 -22.05 -16.73
C THR A 367 -6.97 -23.12 -16.05
N PRO A 368 -7.03 -23.18 -14.71
CA PRO A 368 -7.85 -24.17 -13.98
C PRO A 368 -9.35 -24.10 -14.25
N GLN A 369 -9.83 -23.02 -14.88
CA GLN A 369 -11.19 -22.91 -15.40
C GLN A 369 -11.15 -22.45 -16.85
N PRO A 370 -11.64 -23.25 -17.82
CA PRO A 370 -11.85 -22.76 -19.16
C PRO A 370 -12.97 -21.70 -19.12
N PRO A 371 -12.84 -20.57 -19.84
CA PRO A 371 -13.99 -19.71 -20.10
C PRO A 371 -15.07 -20.56 -20.76
N LEU A 372 -16.33 -20.40 -20.33
CA LEU A 372 -17.48 -21.07 -20.94
C LEU A 372 -17.34 -21.00 -22.47
N ALA A 373 -17.10 -22.15 -23.10
CA ALA A 373 -16.82 -22.21 -24.51
C ALA A 373 -18.01 -21.62 -25.28
N ASN A 374 -17.74 -20.58 -26.07
CA ASN A 374 -18.66 -20.13 -27.11
C ASN A 374 -18.92 -21.34 -28.04
N PRO A 375 -20.19 -21.65 -28.39
CA PRO A 375 -20.54 -22.91 -29.05
C PRO A 375 -20.16 -22.98 -30.55
N VAL A 376 -19.24 -22.15 -31.05
CA VAL A 376 -19.07 -21.95 -32.50
C VAL A 376 -17.99 -22.83 -33.14
N HIS A 377 -17.16 -23.55 -32.38
CA HIS A 377 -16.19 -24.48 -32.98
C HIS A 377 -16.16 -25.84 -32.28
N ARG A 378 -17.17 -26.67 -32.56
CA ARG A 378 -16.99 -28.13 -32.60
C ARG A 378 -16.70 -28.54 -34.03
N SER A 379 -15.42 -28.58 -34.41
CA SER A 379 -15.00 -29.35 -35.57
C SER A 379 -15.21 -30.83 -35.25
N LEU A 380 -16.04 -31.49 -36.05
CA LEU A 380 -16.30 -32.91 -36.03
C LEU A 380 -14.98 -33.70 -36.15
N SER A 381 -14.62 -34.45 -35.10
CA SER A 381 -13.67 -35.55 -35.22
C SER A 381 -14.36 -36.77 -35.83
N PRO A 382 -13.72 -37.53 -36.73
CA PRO A 382 -14.31 -38.73 -37.31
C PRO A 382 -14.30 -39.88 -36.30
N PRO A 383 -15.22 -40.85 -36.41
CA PRO A 383 -15.30 -41.96 -35.48
C PRO A 383 -14.11 -42.91 -35.65
N CYS A 384 -13.48 -43.26 -34.53
CA CYS A 384 -12.45 -44.30 -34.47
C CYS A 384 -13.01 -45.65 -34.98
N ARG A 385 -12.22 -46.35 -35.78
CA ARG A 385 -12.34 -47.79 -36.02
C ARG A 385 -11.43 -48.55 -35.07
#